data_AF-A0A2E1JM80-F1
#
_entry.id   AF-A0A2E1JM80-F1
#
_cell.length_a   1.000
_cell.length_b   1.000
_cell.length_c   1.000
_cell.angle_alpha   90.00
_cell.angle_beta   90.00
_cell.angle_gamma   90.00
#
_symmetry.space_group_name_H-M   'P 1'
#
loop_
_entity.id
_entity.type
_entity.pdbx_description
1 polymer ?
#
loop_
_entity_poly.entity_id
_entity_poly.type
_entity_poly.pdbx_seq_one_letter_code
_entity_poly.pdbx_strand_id
1 'polypeptide(L)'
;YDLINLLKKNMKIPIFLHSHATTGLSDATNIKAYEAGVDNLDASISSFSGTYGHTATESLISMIYQNDENPYDMKLLNEINVYFSNLREKYKNFEGSLKGIDTTMLYNQVPGGMLSNLERQLKDLDQEDKFKQLIDEIPNIRADLGYVPLVTPTSQIVGTQALMNILDGERYKNLTNEMIDLVTGKYGKIPGKISNKLLKIAEKKAGNQDCEAEKTIEIYKKDFKDICINNDLSNLYKNETDLLNYILFPDVAVNYYIKRKNASDNEVFDLQESLGFIIPD
;
A
#
# COMPACT_ATOMS: atom_id res chain seq x y z
N TYR A 1 -4.33 7.31 -23.09
CA TYR A 1 -4.07 7.30 -24.53
C TYR A 1 -2.62 7.66 -24.85
N ASP A 2 -2.21 8.93 -24.77
CA ASP A 2 -0.88 9.40 -25.24
C ASP A 2 0.30 8.63 -24.63
N LEU A 3 0.28 8.43 -23.31
CA LEU A 3 1.32 7.67 -22.62
C LEU A 3 1.45 6.24 -23.17
N ILE A 4 0.33 5.52 -23.32
CA ILE A 4 0.33 4.14 -23.82
C ILE A 4 0.85 4.10 -25.26
N ASN A 5 0.39 5.00 -26.13
CA ASN A 5 0.89 5.09 -27.50
C ASN A 5 2.40 5.30 -27.55
N LEU A 6 2.92 6.21 -26.71
CA LEU A 6 4.35 6.46 -26.63
C LEU A 6 5.11 5.23 -26.11
N LEU A 7 4.61 4.54 -25.09
CA LEU A 7 5.21 3.32 -24.56
C LEU A 7 5.22 2.21 -25.62
N LYS A 8 4.09 1.92 -26.27
CA LYS A 8 3.98 0.90 -27.33
C LYS A 8 4.85 1.21 -28.55
N LYS A 9 5.06 2.49 -28.86
CA LYS A 9 5.97 2.91 -29.94
C LYS A 9 7.45 2.69 -29.60
N ASN A 10 7.83 2.84 -28.33
CA ASN A 10 9.23 2.86 -27.90
C ASN A 10 9.69 1.57 -27.19
N MET A 11 8.76 0.71 -26.77
CA MET A 11 9.04 -0.50 -26.00
C MET A 11 8.42 -1.72 -26.68
N LYS A 12 9.11 -2.86 -26.59
CA LYS A 12 8.65 -4.15 -27.13
C LYS A 12 8.04 -5.07 -26.07
N ILE A 13 8.16 -4.72 -24.79
CA ILE A 13 7.57 -5.49 -23.70
C ILE A 13 6.07 -5.20 -23.59
N PRO A 14 5.26 -6.16 -23.10
CA PRO A 14 3.85 -5.91 -22.81
C PRO A 14 3.66 -4.79 -21.78
N ILE A 15 2.64 -3.96 -21.98
CA ILE A 15 2.25 -2.85 -21.12
C ILE A 15 1.01 -3.25 -20.33
N PHE A 16 1.13 -3.19 -19.00
CA PHE A 16 0.06 -3.43 -18.04
C PHE A 16 -0.30 -2.11 -17.40
N LEU A 17 -1.58 -1.74 -17.46
CA LEU A 17 -2.08 -0.52 -16.83
C LEU A 17 -2.90 -0.85 -15.58
N HIS A 18 -2.45 -0.27 -14.47
CA HIS A 18 -3.09 -0.33 -13.16
C HIS A 18 -3.58 1.06 -12.77
N SER A 19 -4.88 1.21 -12.49
CA SER A 19 -5.47 2.50 -12.08
C SER A 19 -6.62 2.31 -11.11
N HIS A 20 -6.66 3.15 -10.08
CA HIS A 20 -7.75 3.19 -9.11
C HIS A 20 -8.93 4.05 -9.60
N ALA A 21 -10.13 3.73 -9.14
CA ALA A 21 -11.39 4.38 -9.50
C ALA A 21 -11.72 5.63 -8.67
N THR A 22 -10.79 6.08 -7.84
CA THR A 22 -11.07 7.05 -6.77
C THR A 22 -11.56 8.39 -7.29
N THR A 23 -11.02 8.83 -8.42
CA THR A 23 -11.38 10.11 -9.06
C THR A 23 -12.55 9.98 -10.04
N GLY A 24 -13.11 8.79 -10.22
CA GLY A 24 -14.16 8.52 -11.20
C GLY A 24 -13.68 8.52 -12.66
N LEU A 25 -12.36 8.54 -12.90
CA LEU A 25 -11.78 8.61 -14.24
C LEU A 25 -11.17 7.28 -14.72
N SER A 26 -11.17 6.23 -13.90
CA SER A 26 -10.55 4.94 -14.24
C SER A 26 -11.18 4.30 -15.47
N ASP A 27 -12.51 4.36 -15.59
CA ASP A 27 -13.24 3.76 -16.71
C ASP A 27 -12.80 4.37 -18.04
N ALA A 28 -12.84 5.72 -18.12
CA ALA A 28 -12.38 6.45 -19.28
C ALA A 28 -10.88 6.24 -19.55
N THR A 29 -10.07 6.16 -18.50
CA THR A 29 -8.62 5.91 -18.60
C THR A 29 -8.32 4.54 -19.19
N ASN A 30 -9.04 3.50 -18.73
CA ASN A 30 -8.90 2.13 -19.19
C ASN A 30 -9.33 2.00 -20.66
N ILE A 31 -10.45 2.59 -21.06
CA ILE A 31 -10.88 2.59 -22.47
C ILE A 31 -9.90 3.34 -23.36
N LYS A 32 -9.41 4.51 -22.92
CA LYS A 32 -8.37 5.26 -23.64
C LYS A 32 -7.02 4.57 -23.66
N ALA A 33 -6.77 3.58 -22.82
CA ALA A 33 -5.58 2.74 -22.87
C ALA A 33 -5.78 1.54 -23.80
N TYR A 34 -6.96 0.93 -23.75
CA TYR A 34 -7.39 -0.12 -24.68
C TYR A 34 -7.31 0.36 -26.14
N GLU A 35 -7.90 1.53 -26.44
CA GLU A 35 -7.83 2.16 -27.78
C GLU A 35 -6.39 2.47 -28.23
N ALA A 36 -5.46 2.63 -27.29
CA ALA A 36 -4.04 2.87 -27.57
C ALA A 36 -3.22 1.57 -27.67
N GLY A 37 -3.86 0.40 -27.57
CA GLY A 37 -3.21 -0.91 -27.69
C GLY A 37 -2.43 -1.34 -26.45
N VAL A 38 -2.90 -0.97 -25.25
CA VAL A 38 -2.40 -1.58 -23.99
C VAL A 38 -2.63 -3.09 -24.02
N ASP A 39 -1.72 -3.87 -23.45
CA ASP A 39 -1.82 -5.33 -23.50
C ASP A 39 -2.70 -5.89 -22.38
N ASN A 40 -2.68 -5.26 -21.19
CA ASN A 40 -3.45 -5.70 -20.02
C ASN A 40 -3.99 -4.51 -19.21
N LEU A 41 -5.16 -4.71 -18.62
CA LEU A 41 -5.87 -3.75 -17.77
C LEU A 41 -6.23 -4.43 -16.45
N ASP A 42 -5.93 -3.78 -15.33
CA ASP A 42 -6.41 -4.24 -14.02
C ASP A 42 -7.85 -3.75 -13.77
N ALA A 43 -8.67 -4.66 -13.25
CA ALA A 43 -10.04 -4.44 -12.83
C ALA A 43 -10.35 -5.25 -11.56
N SER A 44 -11.44 -4.94 -10.87
CA SER A 44 -11.93 -5.72 -9.73
C SER A 44 -13.39 -6.06 -9.90
N ILE A 45 -13.83 -7.20 -9.34
CA ILE A 45 -15.24 -7.60 -9.37
C ILE A 45 -16.12 -6.48 -8.80
N SER A 46 -17.32 -6.27 -9.36
CA SER A 46 -18.10 -5.06 -9.05
C SER A 46 -18.35 -4.83 -7.56
N SER A 47 -18.55 -5.89 -6.76
CA SER A 47 -18.70 -5.83 -5.30
C SER A 47 -17.49 -5.33 -4.53
N PHE A 48 -16.30 -5.31 -5.12
CA PHE A 48 -15.05 -4.73 -4.58
C PHE A 48 -14.45 -3.67 -5.53
N SER A 49 -15.28 -3.07 -6.37
CA SER A 49 -14.88 -2.05 -7.34
C SER A 49 -15.29 -0.64 -6.90
N GLY A 50 -14.80 0.37 -7.63
CA GLY A 50 -15.07 1.77 -7.35
C GLY A 50 -14.35 2.27 -6.10
N THR A 51 -14.49 3.56 -5.81
CA THR A 51 -13.81 4.21 -4.66
C THR A 51 -12.29 3.98 -4.67
N TYR A 52 -11.72 3.35 -3.66
CA TYR A 52 -10.30 3.00 -3.61
C TYR A 52 -9.93 1.74 -4.41
N GLY A 53 -10.91 1.02 -4.95
CA GLY A 53 -10.69 -0.15 -5.81
C GLY A 53 -10.41 0.23 -7.27
N HIS A 54 -10.60 -0.74 -8.15
CA HIS A 54 -10.47 -0.57 -9.60
C HIS A 54 -11.82 -0.37 -10.26
N THR A 55 -11.82 -0.12 -11.58
CA THR A 55 -13.02 -0.23 -12.41
C THR A 55 -13.61 -1.64 -12.27
N ALA A 56 -14.94 -1.73 -12.25
CA ALA A 56 -15.65 -3.00 -12.22
C ALA A 56 -15.33 -3.84 -13.46
N THR A 57 -14.88 -5.08 -13.25
CA THR A 57 -14.53 -6.03 -14.33
C THR A 57 -15.68 -6.20 -15.32
N GLU A 58 -16.90 -6.37 -14.82
CA GLU A 58 -18.10 -6.56 -15.62
C GLU A 58 -18.39 -5.34 -16.51
N SER A 59 -18.19 -4.14 -15.95
CA SER A 59 -18.37 -2.89 -16.68
C SER A 59 -17.29 -2.71 -17.74
N LEU A 60 -16.03 -2.99 -17.41
CA LEU A 60 -14.92 -2.88 -18.35
C LEU A 60 -15.08 -3.83 -19.54
N ILE A 61 -15.42 -5.08 -19.29
CA ILE A 61 -15.68 -6.08 -20.34
C ILE A 61 -16.83 -5.61 -21.24
N SER A 62 -17.93 -5.14 -20.64
CA SER A 62 -19.09 -4.65 -21.40
C SER A 62 -18.82 -3.38 -22.20
N MET A 63 -17.83 -2.57 -21.80
CA MET A 63 -17.37 -1.41 -22.57
C MET A 63 -16.46 -1.79 -23.74
N ILE A 64 -15.68 -2.87 -23.61
CA ILE A 64 -14.70 -3.30 -24.61
C ILE A 64 -15.33 -4.21 -25.67
N TYR A 65 -16.12 -5.19 -25.25
CA TYR A 65 -16.65 -6.23 -26.12
C TYR A 65 -18.14 -6.03 -26.39
N GLN A 66 -18.54 -6.19 -27.64
CA GLN A 66 -19.95 -6.36 -27.99
C GLN A 66 -20.42 -7.77 -27.58
N ASN A 67 -21.74 -7.94 -27.36
CA ASN A 67 -22.29 -9.20 -26.82
C ASN A 67 -21.84 -10.45 -27.60
N ASP A 68 -21.81 -10.39 -28.93
CA ASP A 68 -21.46 -11.53 -29.77
C ASP A 68 -19.93 -11.79 -29.85
N GLU A 69 -19.11 -10.80 -29.44
CA GLU A 69 -17.65 -10.85 -29.48
C GLU A 69 -17.03 -10.97 -28.09
N ASN A 70 -17.85 -11.05 -27.04
CA ASN A 70 -17.39 -11.12 -25.66
C ASN A 70 -16.80 -12.51 -25.34
N PRO A 71 -15.50 -12.60 -25.02
CA PRO A 71 -14.88 -13.89 -24.70
C PRO A 71 -15.14 -14.36 -23.25
N TYR A 72 -15.89 -13.59 -22.45
CA TYR A 72 -16.14 -13.87 -21.03
C TYR A 72 -17.60 -14.26 -20.77
N ASP A 73 -17.81 -15.18 -19.83
CA ASP A 73 -19.15 -15.54 -19.34
C ASP A 73 -19.63 -14.51 -18.30
N MET A 74 -20.50 -13.59 -18.75
CA MET A 74 -21.07 -12.56 -17.89
C MET A 74 -21.97 -13.10 -16.77
N LYS A 75 -22.57 -14.29 -16.95
CA LYS A 75 -23.37 -14.92 -15.88
C LYS A 75 -22.47 -15.43 -14.78
N LEU A 76 -21.36 -16.09 -15.15
CA LEU A 76 -20.36 -16.54 -14.19
C LEU A 76 -19.74 -15.36 -13.43
N LEU A 77 -19.42 -14.25 -14.11
CA LEU A 77 -18.95 -13.04 -13.44
C LEU A 77 -19.98 -12.52 -12.42
N ASN A 78 -21.26 -12.53 -12.77
CA ASN A 78 -22.30 -12.13 -11.83
C ASN A 78 -22.43 -13.10 -10.64
N GLU A 79 -22.27 -14.41 -10.83
CA GLU A 79 -22.24 -15.39 -9.73
C GLU A 79 -21.08 -15.11 -8.76
N ILE A 80 -19.88 -14.82 -9.30
CA ILE A 80 -18.71 -14.41 -8.52
C ILE A 80 -18.99 -13.11 -7.76
N ASN A 81 -19.62 -12.14 -8.42
CA ASN A 81 -19.99 -10.87 -7.80
C ASN A 81 -20.94 -11.05 -6.60
N VAL A 82 -21.97 -11.88 -6.76
CA VAL A 82 -22.93 -12.20 -5.69
C VAL A 82 -22.22 -12.88 -4.51
N TYR A 83 -21.32 -13.83 -4.77
CA TYR A 83 -20.52 -14.47 -3.72
C TYR A 83 -19.73 -13.43 -2.91
N PHE A 84 -18.97 -12.57 -3.58
CA PHE A 84 -18.15 -11.55 -2.92
C PHE A 84 -18.98 -10.45 -2.25
N SER A 85 -20.16 -10.12 -2.79
CA SER A 85 -21.09 -9.18 -2.14
C SER A 85 -21.53 -9.71 -0.77
N ASN A 86 -21.91 -11.00 -0.70
CA ASN A 86 -22.29 -11.63 0.56
C ASN A 86 -21.11 -11.74 1.54
N LEU A 87 -19.89 -11.94 1.03
CA LEU A 87 -18.69 -11.98 1.85
C LEU A 87 -18.35 -10.61 2.44
N ARG A 88 -18.48 -9.53 1.66
CA ARG A 88 -18.18 -8.14 2.06
C ARG A 88 -18.96 -7.71 3.30
N GLU A 89 -20.20 -8.18 3.46
CA GLU A 89 -21.01 -7.91 4.65
C GLU A 89 -20.35 -8.36 5.97
N LYS A 90 -19.57 -9.45 5.95
CA LYS A 90 -18.80 -9.90 7.13
C LYS A 90 -17.73 -8.88 7.54
N TYR A 91 -17.27 -8.06 6.59
CA TYR A 91 -16.20 -7.09 6.76
C TYR A 91 -16.70 -5.65 6.91
N LYS A 92 -18.01 -5.44 7.14
CA LYS A 92 -18.62 -4.09 7.26
C LYS A 92 -17.91 -3.15 8.24
N ASN A 93 -17.30 -3.69 9.29
CA ASN A 93 -16.58 -2.91 10.30
C ASN A 93 -15.24 -2.33 9.78
N PHE A 94 -14.74 -2.84 8.66
CA PHE A 94 -13.51 -2.39 8.00
C PHE A 94 -13.76 -1.53 6.76
N GLU A 95 -15.03 -1.21 6.48
CA GLU A 95 -15.41 -0.38 5.34
C GLU A 95 -14.83 1.03 5.44
N GLY A 96 -14.33 1.53 4.30
CA GLY A 96 -13.86 2.89 4.17
C GLY A 96 -14.99 3.92 4.29
N SER A 97 -14.63 5.13 4.71
CA SER A 97 -15.54 6.28 4.82
C SER A 97 -15.95 6.87 3.46
N LEU A 98 -15.17 6.63 2.40
CA LEU A 98 -15.44 7.17 1.06
C LEU A 98 -16.70 6.52 0.48
N LYS A 99 -17.72 7.35 0.22
CA LYS A 99 -18.97 6.95 -0.43
C LYS A 99 -19.07 7.63 -1.80
N GLY A 100 -18.30 7.13 -2.78
CA GLY A 100 -18.34 7.61 -4.16
C GLY A 100 -16.99 8.12 -4.69
N ILE A 101 -17.03 9.20 -5.45
CA ILE A 101 -15.88 9.79 -6.15
C ILE A 101 -15.26 10.89 -5.31
N ASP A 102 -13.92 10.87 -5.19
CA ASP A 102 -13.13 11.95 -4.61
C ASP A 102 -12.28 12.64 -5.69
N THR A 103 -12.76 13.79 -6.16
CA THR A 103 -12.05 14.61 -7.15
C THR A 103 -10.91 15.43 -6.54
N THR A 104 -10.85 15.55 -5.21
CA THR A 104 -9.80 16.34 -4.54
C THR A 104 -8.42 15.70 -4.73
N MET A 105 -8.36 14.37 -4.93
CA MET A 105 -7.13 13.66 -5.27
C MET A 105 -6.47 14.14 -6.58
N LEU A 106 -7.23 14.73 -7.51
CA LEU A 106 -6.66 15.30 -8.75
C LEU A 106 -5.72 16.48 -8.45
N TYR A 107 -5.98 17.19 -7.36
CA TYR A 107 -5.21 18.36 -6.95
C TYR A 107 -4.19 18.00 -5.87
N ASN A 108 -4.62 17.24 -4.85
CA ASN A 108 -3.80 16.97 -3.67
C ASN A 108 -2.78 15.84 -3.91
N GLN A 109 -3.08 14.90 -4.83
CA GLN A 109 -2.23 13.76 -5.18
C GLN A 109 -1.80 12.90 -3.98
N VAL A 110 -2.56 12.92 -2.89
CA VAL A 110 -2.31 12.11 -1.68
C VAL A 110 -3.16 10.84 -1.75
N PRO A 111 -2.57 9.64 -1.62
CA PRO A 111 -3.35 8.40 -1.59
C PRO A 111 -4.40 8.40 -0.46
N GLY A 112 -5.63 8.00 -0.76
CA GLY A 112 -6.73 8.08 0.20
C GLY A 112 -6.52 7.25 1.48
N GLY A 113 -5.93 6.05 1.37
CA GLY A 113 -5.60 5.22 2.54
C GLY A 113 -4.56 5.85 3.48
N MET A 114 -3.71 6.74 2.95
CA MET A 114 -2.77 7.52 3.75
C MET A 114 -3.49 8.65 4.50
N LEU A 115 -4.43 9.34 3.84
CA LEU A 115 -5.20 10.45 4.46
C LEU A 115 -6.07 9.97 5.62
N SER A 116 -6.82 8.88 5.46
CA SER A 116 -7.68 8.36 6.52
C SER A 116 -6.90 7.90 7.75
N ASN A 117 -5.68 7.39 7.54
CA ASN A 117 -4.78 7.02 8.62
C ASN A 117 -4.27 8.27 9.38
N LEU A 118 -3.88 9.30 8.65
CA LEU A 118 -3.39 10.56 9.23
C LEU A 118 -4.48 11.34 9.98
N GLU A 119 -5.71 11.34 9.46
CA GLU A 119 -6.88 11.92 10.12
C GLU A 119 -7.13 11.24 11.48
N ARG A 120 -7.10 9.90 11.51
CA ARG A 120 -7.22 9.15 12.76
C ARG A 120 -6.12 9.49 13.76
N GLN A 121 -4.87 9.64 13.31
CA GLN A 121 -3.77 10.02 14.19
C GLN A 121 -3.96 11.42 14.79
N LEU A 122 -4.46 12.39 14.02
CA LEU A 122 -4.79 13.72 14.56
C LEU A 122 -5.94 13.64 15.57
N LYS A 123 -6.94 12.80 15.30
CA LYS A 123 -8.04 12.56 16.23
C LYS A 123 -7.58 11.95 17.54
N ASP A 124 -6.71 10.95 17.51
CA ASP A 124 -6.15 10.32 18.71
C ASP A 124 -5.29 11.30 19.55
N LEU A 125 -4.88 12.42 18.95
CA LEU A 125 -4.13 13.51 19.59
C LEU A 125 -4.99 14.73 19.95
N ASP A 126 -6.31 14.67 19.76
CA ASP A 126 -7.24 15.79 19.93
C ASP A 126 -6.87 17.04 19.10
N GLN A 127 -6.31 16.86 17.88
CA GLN A 127 -5.87 17.93 16.96
C GLN A 127 -6.52 17.85 15.57
N GLU A 128 -7.79 17.42 15.53
CA GLU A 128 -8.58 17.30 14.30
C GLU A 128 -8.66 18.62 13.49
N ASP A 129 -8.59 19.76 14.17
CA ASP A 129 -8.62 21.10 13.58
C ASP A 129 -7.42 21.39 12.66
N LYS A 130 -6.31 20.64 12.82
CA LYS A 130 -5.11 20.79 12.00
C LYS A 130 -5.11 19.96 10.71
N PHE A 131 -6.16 19.20 10.44
CA PHE A 131 -6.22 18.29 9.28
C PHE A 131 -5.98 19.01 7.94
N LYS A 132 -6.53 20.21 7.78
CA LYS A 132 -6.30 21.01 6.56
C LYS A 132 -4.82 21.39 6.41
N GLN A 133 -4.17 21.83 7.49
CA GLN A 133 -2.75 22.20 7.45
C GLN A 133 -1.88 21.00 7.08
N LEU A 134 -2.25 19.81 7.57
CA LEU A 134 -1.57 18.57 7.23
C LEU A 134 -1.66 18.23 5.74
N ILE A 135 -2.85 18.35 5.14
CA ILE A 135 -3.06 18.13 3.70
C ILE A 135 -2.20 19.11 2.89
N ASP A 136 -2.21 20.39 3.27
CA ASP A 136 -1.49 21.45 2.56
C ASP A 136 0.04 21.30 2.69
N GLU A 137 0.54 20.64 3.73
CA GLU A 137 1.98 20.43 3.96
C GLU A 137 2.57 19.30 3.11
N ILE A 138 1.78 18.28 2.75
CA ILE A 138 2.25 17.13 1.97
C ILE A 138 2.84 17.55 0.60
N PRO A 139 2.16 18.38 -0.22
CA PRO A 139 2.72 18.90 -1.47
C PRO A 139 4.02 19.69 -1.27
N ASN A 140 4.14 20.46 -0.18
CA ASN A 140 5.34 21.25 0.12
C ASN A 140 6.54 20.35 0.41
N ILE A 141 6.36 19.30 1.23
CA ILE A 141 7.41 18.32 1.50
C ILE A 141 7.79 17.57 0.22
N ARG A 142 6.80 17.18 -0.58
CA ARG A 142 7.03 16.50 -1.85
C ARG A 142 7.84 17.35 -2.83
N ALA A 143 7.58 18.66 -2.88
CA ALA A 143 8.38 19.59 -3.67
C ALA A 143 9.82 19.70 -3.16
N ASP A 144 10.01 19.78 -1.84
CA ASP A 144 11.35 19.78 -1.21
C ASP A 144 12.12 18.45 -1.45
N LEU A 145 11.41 17.35 -1.70
CA LEU A 145 11.94 16.05 -2.09
C LEU A 145 12.05 15.85 -3.61
N GLY A 146 12.03 16.93 -4.40
CA GLY A 146 12.19 16.82 -5.85
C GLY A 146 11.05 16.06 -6.54
N TYR A 147 9.83 16.19 -6.02
CA TYR A 147 8.62 15.54 -6.55
C TYR A 147 8.68 14.01 -6.60
N VAL A 148 9.22 13.40 -5.54
CA VAL A 148 9.19 11.95 -5.38
C VAL A 148 7.76 11.39 -5.59
N PRO A 149 7.59 10.23 -6.27
CA PRO A 149 6.29 9.57 -6.34
C PRO A 149 5.78 9.24 -4.94
N LEU A 150 4.47 9.36 -4.70
CA LEU A 150 3.85 8.99 -3.43
C LEU A 150 3.25 7.60 -3.55
N VAL A 151 4.07 6.59 -3.25
CA VAL A 151 3.70 5.17 -3.17
C VAL A 151 4.46 4.56 -2.00
N THR A 152 4.04 3.43 -1.44
CA THR A 152 4.77 2.82 -0.32
C THR A 152 6.24 2.54 -0.73
N PRO A 153 7.23 2.93 0.10
CA PRO A 153 7.13 3.54 1.44
C PRO A 153 7.09 5.09 1.46
N THR A 154 7.40 5.77 0.36
CA THR A 154 7.57 7.24 0.32
C THR A 154 6.31 8.00 0.71
N SER A 155 5.12 7.49 0.38
CA SER A 155 3.85 8.08 0.82
C SER A 155 3.77 8.17 2.34
N GLN A 156 4.07 7.09 3.05
CA GLN A 156 4.06 7.05 4.52
C GLN A 156 5.13 7.96 5.11
N ILE A 157 6.36 7.96 4.57
CA ILE A 157 7.46 8.82 5.03
C ILE A 157 7.06 10.30 4.94
N VAL A 158 6.51 10.72 3.81
CA VAL A 158 6.04 12.10 3.59
C VAL A 158 4.89 12.44 4.53
N GLY A 159 3.94 11.53 4.74
CA GLY A 159 2.80 11.73 5.65
C GLY A 159 3.20 11.91 7.09
N THR A 160 4.03 11.00 7.60
CA THR A 160 4.54 11.07 8.97
C THR A 160 5.36 12.34 9.17
N GLN A 161 6.20 12.71 8.21
CA GLN A 161 6.96 13.96 8.28
C GLN A 161 6.05 15.20 8.23
N ALA A 162 4.97 15.17 7.44
CA ALA A 162 3.98 16.24 7.43
C ALA A 162 3.30 16.37 8.79
N LEU A 163 2.87 15.26 9.39
CA LEU A 163 2.28 15.25 10.73
C LEU A 163 3.25 15.82 11.75
N MET A 164 4.51 15.38 11.74
CA MET A 164 5.53 15.92 12.63
C MET A 164 5.74 17.43 12.45
N ASN A 165 5.80 17.94 11.23
CA ASN A 165 5.94 19.38 10.98
C ASN A 165 4.77 20.19 11.59
N ILE A 166 3.54 19.66 11.51
CA ILE A 166 2.34 20.27 12.07
C ILE A 166 2.32 20.21 13.60
N LEU A 167 2.76 19.11 14.20
CA LEU A 167 2.86 18.96 15.65
C LEU A 167 3.99 19.83 16.24
N ASP A 168 5.12 19.90 15.56
CA ASP A 168 6.28 20.71 15.96
C ASP A 168 6.06 22.23 15.77
N GLY A 169 5.09 22.60 14.92
CA GLY A 169 4.84 23.98 14.51
C GLY A 169 5.92 24.58 13.60
N GLU A 170 6.88 23.77 13.14
CA GLU A 170 8.00 24.19 12.31
C GLU A 170 8.44 23.07 11.36
N ARG A 171 8.63 23.42 10.07
CA ARG A 171 9.06 22.46 9.04
C ARG A 171 10.49 21.97 9.30
N TYR A 172 10.65 20.66 9.39
CA TYR A 172 11.93 19.96 9.52
C TYR A 172 12.73 20.27 10.81
N LYS A 173 12.05 20.74 11.86
CA LYS A 173 12.64 20.84 13.20
C LYS A 173 13.16 19.48 13.64
N ASN A 174 12.29 18.47 13.56
CA ASN A 174 12.65 17.06 13.67
C ASN A 174 12.49 16.34 12.32
N LEU A 175 13.31 15.33 12.10
CA LEU A 175 13.21 14.44 10.93
C LEU A 175 13.04 13.03 11.46
N THR A 176 12.19 12.23 10.82
CA THR A 176 12.16 10.79 11.08
C THR A 176 13.43 10.13 10.53
N ASN A 177 13.75 8.93 11.02
CA ASN A 177 14.86 8.15 10.49
C ASN A 177 14.64 7.81 9.02
N GLU A 178 13.41 7.44 8.65
CA GLU A 178 13.03 7.09 7.27
C GLU A 178 13.16 8.30 6.33
N MET A 179 12.88 9.51 6.82
CA MET A 179 13.06 10.74 6.05
C MET A 179 14.55 11.04 5.82
N ILE A 180 15.40 10.83 6.83
CA ILE A 180 16.85 10.94 6.69
C ILE A 180 17.36 9.91 5.68
N ASP A 181 16.92 8.66 5.81
CA ASP A 181 17.30 7.55 4.93
C ASP A 181 16.84 7.77 3.50
N LEU A 182 15.66 8.35 3.28
CA LEU A 182 15.16 8.72 1.96
C LEU A 182 16.01 9.82 1.33
N VAL A 183 16.35 10.87 2.08
CA VAL A 183 17.15 11.99 1.59
C VAL A 183 18.61 11.59 1.34
N THR A 184 19.16 10.68 2.14
CA THR A 184 20.53 10.18 2.01
C THR A 184 20.67 9.03 1.02
N GLY A 185 19.56 8.56 0.43
CA GLY A 185 19.55 7.63 -0.69
C GLY A 185 19.49 6.15 -0.31
N LYS A 186 19.21 5.80 0.95
CA LYS A 186 18.99 4.40 1.37
C LYS A 186 17.76 3.78 0.71
N TYR A 187 16.77 4.59 0.33
CA TYR A 187 15.59 4.17 -0.47
C TYR A 187 15.80 4.31 -1.99
N GLY A 188 17.05 4.49 -2.43
CA GLY A 188 17.40 4.73 -3.82
C GLY A 188 17.46 6.21 -4.20
N LYS A 189 17.68 6.48 -5.49
CA LYS A 189 17.91 7.83 -6.00
C LYS A 189 16.61 8.58 -6.22
N ILE A 190 16.46 9.72 -5.56
CA ILE A 190 15.39 10.67 -5.85
C ILE A 190 15.59 11.26 -7.26
N PRO A 191 14.58 11.23 -8.16
CA PRO A 191 14.75 11.68 -9.54
C PRO A 191 14.96 13.19 -9.68
N GLY A 192 14.25 13.97 -8.85
CA GLY A 192 14.30 15.43 -8.87
C GLY A 192 15.34 16.02 -7.93
N LYS A 193 15.37 17.35 -7.89
CA LYS A 193 16.30 18.10 -7.04
C LYS A 193 15.74 18.23 -5.62
N ILE A 194 16.49 17.71 -4.65
CA ILE A 194 16.20 17.89 -3.23
C ILE A 194 16.53 19.33 -2.81
N SER A 195 15.70 19.90 -1.94
CA SER A 195 15.91 21.19 -1.31
C SER A 195 17.22 21.22 -0.52
N ASN A 196 18.06 22.23 -0.78
CA ASN A 196 19.36 22.39 -0.11
C ASN A 196 19.21 22.49 1.42
N LYS A 197 18.10 23.03 1.92
CA LYS A 197 17.83 23.13 3.37
C LYS A 197 17.63 21.74 3.96
N LEU A 198 16.75 20.95 3.35
CA LEU A 198 16.41 19.59 3.79
C LEU A 198 17.64 18.67 3.73
N LEU A 199 18.40 18.72 2.63
CA LEU A 199 19.60 17.91 2.44
C LEU A 199 20.62 18.14 3.58
N LYS A 200 20.92 19.40 3.90
CA LYS A 200 21.86 19.74 4.98
C LYS A 200 21.40 19.25 6.36
N ILE A 201 20.10 19.33 6.65
CA ILE A 201 19.55 18.84 7.94
C ILE A 201 19.68 17.32 8.00
N ALA A 202 19.36 16.61 6.91
CA ALA A 202 19.44 15.16 6.83
C ALA A 202 20.89 14.66 6.96
N GLU A 203 21.84 15.24 6.21
CA GLU A 203 23.26 14.86 6.25
C GLU A 203 23.85 15.03 7.67
N LYS A 204 23.51 16.13 8.35
CA LYS A 204 23.95 16.38 9.72
C LYS A 204 23.41 15.33 10.70
N LYS A 205 22.17 14.86 10.51
CA LYS A 205 21.55 13.85 11.38
C LYS A 205 22.01 12.43 11.04
N ALA A 206 22.25 12.13 9.76
CA ALA A 206 22.75 10.84 9.30
C ALA A 206 24.14 10.53 9.86
N GLY A 207 25.02 11.53 9.98
CA GLY A 207 26.34 11.36 10.60
C GLY A 207 26.31 10.94 12.08
N ASN A 208 25.14 10.98 12.73
CA ASN A 208 24.93 10.55 14.12
C ASN A 208 24.15 9.22 14.24
N GLN A 209 23.75 8.60 13.13
CA GLN A 209 23.11 7.29 13.16
C GLN A 209 24.17 6.20 13.09
N ASP A 210 24.15 5.29 14.05
CA ASP A 210 24.91 4.04 13.95
C ASP A 210 24.35 3.23 12.78
N CYS A 211 25.21 2.86 11.82
CA CYS A 211 24.85 1.91 10.79
C CYS A 211 24.76 0.52 11.42
N GLU A 212 23.55 -0.03 11.56
CA GLU A 212 23.39 -1.45 11.85
C GLU A 212 24.02 -2.26 10.71
N ALA A 213 24.95 -3.15 11.05
CA ALA A 213 25.58 -4.02 10.07
C ALA A 213 24.53 -4.98 9.50
N GLU A 214 24.50 -5.14 8.17
CA GLU A 214 23.65 -6.13 7.51
C GLU A 214 23.96 -7.53 8.06
N LYS A 215 22.96 -8.18 8.67
CA LYS A 215 23.07 -9.56 9.15
C LYS A 215 23.07 -10.52 7.96
N THR A 216 23.96 -11.51 7.99
CA THR A 216 23.95 -12.60 7.00
C THR A 216 22.82 -13.59 7.25
N ILE A 217 22.48 -14.39 6.25
CA ILE A 217 21.44 -15.43 6.35
C ILE A 217 21.81 -16.44 7.46
N GLU A 218 23.08 -16.76 7.65
CA GLU A 218 23.56 -17.65 8.71
C GLU A 218 23.27 -17.10 10.10
N ILE A 219 23.41 -15.78 10.29
CA ILE A 219 23.07 -15.11 11.55
C ILE A 219 21.57 -15.20 11.77
N TYR A 220 20.75 -14.89 10.77
CA TYR A 220 19.29 -15.02 10.89
C TYR A 220 18.84 -16.45 11.20
N LYS A 221 19.44 -17.46 10.57
CA LYS A 221 19.16 -18.88 10.85
C LYS A 221 19.45 -19.24 12.29
N LYS A 222 20.58 -18.75 12.81
CA LYS A 222 20.97 -18.98 14.20
C LYS A 222 20.01 -18.27 15.16
N ASP A 223 19.79 -16.98 14.97
CA ASP A 223 18.91 -16.16 15.80
C ASP A 223 17.48 -16.75 15.83
N PHE A 224 16.94 -17.14 14.67
CA PHE A 224 15.61 -17.72 14.57
C PHE A 224 15.51 -19.07 15.28
N LYS A 225 16.53 -19.93 15.14
CA LYS A 225 16.60 -21.21 15.84
C LYS A 225 16.62 -20.99 17.36
N ASP A 226 17.44 -20.06 17.84
CA ASP A 226 17.55 -19.75 19.26
C ASP A 226 16.23 -19.20 19.80
N ILE A 227 15.56 -18.30 19.07
CA ILE A 227 14.22 -17.79 19.41
C ILE A 227 13.18 -18.92 19.45
N CYS A 228 13.19 -19.82 18.47
CA CYS A 228 12.28 -20.96 18.44
C CYS A 228 12.48 -21.86 19.66
N ILE A 229 13.73 -22.16 20.02
CA ILE A 229 14.06 -22.97 21.19
C ILE A 229 13.61 -22.26 22.48
N ASN A 230 13.93 -20.98 22.63
CA ASN A 230 13.63 -20.20 23.84
C ASN A 230 12.13 -20.00 24.08
N ASN A 231 11.31 -19.99 23.03
CA ASN A 231 9.86 -19.85 23.11
C ASN A 231 9.12 -21.19 22.94
N ASP A 232 9.86 -22.31 22.89
CA ASP A 232 9.32 -23.66 22.69
C ASP A 232 8.42 -23.75 21.43
N LEU A 233 8.83 -23.06 20.37
CA LEU A 233 8.24 -23.10 19.02
C LEU A 233 8.93 -24.21 18.22
N SER A 234 8.58 -25.46 18.49
CA SER A 234 9.33 -26.60 17.93
C SER A 234 9.28 -26.63 16.39
N ASN A 235 10.45 -26.82 15.77
CA ASN A 235 10.67 -27.05 14.34
C ASN A 235 10.39 -25.91 13.33
N LEU A 236 9.86 -24.74 13.71
CA LEU A 236 9.65 -23.63 12.76
C LEU A 236 10.94 -23.19 12.06
N TYR A 237 12.06 -23.17 12.78
CA TYR A 237 13.38 -22.83 12.25
C TYR A 237 13.90 -23.78 11.14
N LYS A 238 13.24 -24.92 10.93
CA LYS A 238 13.57 -25.86 9.84
C LYS A 238 12.84 -25.52 8.53
N ASN A 239 11.80 -24.69 8.59
CA ASN A 239 11.00 -24.29 7.44
C ASN A 239 11.55 -22.98 6.86
N GLU A 240 11.85 -22.97 5.56
CA GLU A 240 12.39 -21.80 4.88
C GLU A 240 11.39 -20.65 4.78
N THR A 241 10.09 -20.93 4.68
CA THR A 241 9.03 -19.92 4.66
C THR A 241 8.92 -19.23 6.02
N ASP A 242 8.99 -19.99 7.12
CA ASP A 242 8.93 -19.43 8.46
C ASP A 242 10.18 -18.59 8.78
N LEU A 243 11.35 -19.04 8.31
CA LEU A 243 12.59 -18.28 8.36
C LEU A 243 12.50 -17.00 7.53
N LEU A 244 11.93 -17.03 6.33
CA LEU A 244 11.75 -15.85 5.48
C LEU A 244 10.81 -14.83 6.15
N ASN A 245 9.71 -15.28 6.76
CA ASN A 245 8.84 -14.44 7.56
C ASN A 245 9.59 -13.75 8.71
N TYR A 246 10.45 -14.50 9.42
CA TYR A 246 11.28 -13.93 10.48
C TYR A 246 12.32 -12.92 9.93
N ILE A 247 12.94 -13.19 8.77
CA ILE A 247 13.89 -12.26 8.15
C ILE A 247 13.19 -10.95 7.77
N LEU A 248 11.99 -11.03 7.18
CA LEU A 248 11.26 -9.84 6.73
C LEU A 248 10.62 -9.07 7.88
N PHE A 249 10.12 -9.78 8.90
CA PHE A 249 9.38 -9.18 10.01
C PHE A 249 9.73 -9.86 11.35
N PRO A 250 10.93 -9.65 11.92
CA PRO A 250 11.41 -10.42 13.08
C PRO A 250 10.43 -10.43 14.26
N ASP A 251 10.08 -9.25 14.78
CA ASP A 251 9.22 -9.15 15.97
C ASP A 251 7.78 -9.56 15.67
N VAL A 252 7.25 -9.21 14.49
CA VAL A 252 5.88 -9.55 14.10
C VAL A 252 5.72 -11.05 13.94
N ALA A 253 6.67 -11.71 13.25
CA ALA A 253 6.66 -13.14 13.04
C ALA A 253 6.77 -13.89 14.37
N VAL A 254 7.70 -13.49 15.25
CA VAL A 254 7.87 -14.12 16.57
C VAL A 254 6.61 -13.97 17.42
N ASN A 255 6.05 -12.77 17.50
CA ASN A 255 4.82 -12.53 18.23
C ASN A 255 3.64 -13.34 17.66
N TYR A 256 3.54 -13.44 16.33
CA TYR A 256 2.54 -14.26 15.67
C TYR A 256 2.69 -15.74 16.02
N TYR A 257 3.89 -16.30 15.95
CA TYR A 257 4.12 -17.71 16.26
C TYR A 257 3.86 -18.05 17.72
N ILE A 258 4.24 -17.17 18.66
CA ILE A 258 3.94 -17.31 20.09
C ILE A 258 2.42 -17.29 20.32
N LYS A 259 1.72 -16.32 19.72
CA LYS A 259 0.26 -16.23 19.83
C LYS A 259 -0.42 -17.46 19.24
N ARG A 260 -0.02 -17.90 18.04
CA ARG A 260 -0.58 -19.09 17.37
C ARG A 260 -0.39 -20.36 18.20
N LYS A 261 0.75 -20.51 18.89
CA LYS A 261 0.98 -21.62 19.81
C LYS A 261 0.03 -21.60 21.01
N ASN A 262 -0.25 -20.41 21.53
CA ASN A 262 -1.09 -20.21 22.72
C ASN A 262 -2.59 -20.15 22.40
N ALA A 263 -2.95 -19.92 21.13
CA ALA A 263 -4.31 -19.93 20.66
C ALA A 263 -4.87 -21.36 20.77
N SER A 264 -6.02 -21.50 21.42
CA SER A 264 -6.78 -22.76 21.36
C SER A 264 -7.23 -23.03 19.93
N ASP A 265 -7.44 -24.30 19.55
CA ASP A 265 -7.93 -24.67 18.21
C ASP A 265 -9.21 -23.91 17.81
N ASN A 266 -10.00 -23.45 18.78
CA ASN A 266 -11.19 -22.63 18.57
C ASN A 266 -10.89 -21.21 18.06
N GLU A 267 -9.80 -20.56 18.48
CA GLU A 267 -9.44 -19.21 18.00
C GLU A 267 -8.88 -19.25 16.57
N VAL A 268 -8.22 -20.35 16.20
CA VAL A 268 -7.77 -20.61 14.83
C VAL A 268 -8.97 -20.87 13.92
N PHE A 269 -9.99 -21.59 14.41
CA PHE A 269 -11.26 -21.78 13.72
C PHE A 269 -12.01 -20.45 13.51
N ASP A 270 -12.09 -19.58 14.51
CA ASP A 270 -12.71 -18.25 14.39
C ASP A 270 -11.95 -17.35 13.38
N LEU A 271 -10.62 -17.44 13.33
CA LEU A 271 -9.80 -16.76 12.31
C LEU A 271 -10.03 -17.33 10.90
N GLN A 272 -10.22 -18.64 10.76
CA GLN A 272 -10.50 -19.30 9.48
C GLN A 272 -11.93 -19.05 8.99
N GLU A 273 -12.93 -19.07 9.87
CA GLU A 273 -14.31 -18.69 9.57
C GLU A 273 -14.43 -17.20 9.22
N SER A 274 -13.72 -16.34 9.94
CA SER A 274 -13.69 -14.91 9.63
C SER A 274 -13.00 -14.63 8.29
N LEU A 275 -11.96 -15.39 7.92
CA LEU A 275 -11.28 -15.33 6.62
C LEU A 275 -11.96 -16.14 5.50
N GLY A 276 -13.02 -16.89 5.80
CA GLY A 276 -13.83 -17.61 4.81
C GLY A 276 -13.19 -18.88 4.22
N PHE A 277 -12.12 -19.41 4.81
CA PHE A 277 -11.51 -20.66 4.37
C PHE A 277 -11.97 -21.81 5.28
N ILE A 278 -12.87 -22.65 4.77
CA ILE A 278 -13.05 -24.02 5.29
C ILE A 278 -12.34 -24.93 4.29
N ILE A 279 -11.14 -25.40 4.62
CA ILE A 279 -10.53 -26.53 3.91
C ILE A 279 -11.09 -27.78 4.59
N PRO A 280 -11.84 -28.64 3.90
CA PRO A 280 -12.28 -29.90 4.49
C PRO A 280 -11.08 -30.83 4.68
N ASP A 281 -11.11 -31.58 5.79
CA ASP A 281 -10.10 -32.55 6.23
C ASP A 281 -9.55 -33.47 5.13
#